data_AF-A0A2N3AVR4-F1
#
_entry.id   AF-A0A2N3AVR4-F1
#
_cell.length_a   1.000
_cell.length_b   1.000
_cell.length_c   1.000
_cell.angle_alpha   90.00
_cell.angle_beta   90.00
_cell.angle_gamma   90.00
#
_symmetry.space_group_name_H-M   'P 1'
#
loop_
_entity.id
_entity.type
_entity.pdbx_description
1 polymer ?
#
loop_
_entity_poly.entity_id
_entity_poly.type
_entity_poly.pdbx_seq_one_letter_code
_entity_poly.pdbx_strand_id
1 'polypeptide(L)'
;FIEAAAAAVARIDPGLRINCFGHIGDGNLHYNVFPPEGVARAACDALRPQVVRVVHDLVDSLGGSVSAEHGIGRLKTGDLARYGDPAKLRMMAAIKAALDPLGILNPGAVVAAPERA
;
A
#
# COMPACT_ATOMS: atom_id res chain seq x y z
N PHE A 1 -9.29 -7.95 11.71
CA PHE A 1 -8.98 -7.01 10.61
C PHE A 1 -10.23 -6.46 9.94
N ILE A 2 -11.07 -7.29 9.31
CA ILE A 2 -12.21 -6.86 8.47
C ILE A 2 -13.11 -5.81 9.16
N GLU A 3 -13.61 -6.11 10.37
CA GLU A 3 -14.48 -5.21 11.14
C GLU A 3 -13.77 -3.92 11.57
N ALA A 4 -12.53 -4.04 12.05
CA ALA A 4 -11.74 -2.90 12.49
C ALA A 4 -11.40 -1.94 11.33
N ALA A 5 -11.06 -2.49 10.16
CA ALA A 5 -10.83 -1.72 8.95
C ALA A 5 -12.12 -1.03 8.47
N ALA A 6 -13.26 -1.72 8.57
CA ALA A 6 -14.55 -1.15 8.17
C ALA A 6 -14.94 0.02 9.06
N ALA A 7 -14.79 -0.13 10.39
CA ALA A 7 -15.01 0.95 11.34
C ALA A 7 -14.04 2.13 11.12
N ALA A 8 -12.79 1.85 10.74
CA ALA A 8 -11.80 2.88 10.45
C ALA A 8 -12.10 3.67 9.18
N VAL A 9 -12.54 2.99 8.11
CA VAL A 9 -12.99 3.63 6.86
C VAL A 9 -14.26 4.45 7.10
N ALA A 10 -15.22 3.93 7.87
CA ALA A 10 -16.46 4.64 8.20
C ALA A 10 -16.25 5.92 9.02
N ARG A 11 -15.14 6.04 9.77
CA ARG A 11 -14.76 7.29 10.45
C ARG A 11 -14.26 8.37 9.49
N ILE A 12 -13.79 8.00 8.30
CA ILE A 12 -13.41 8.95 7.24
C ILE A 12 -14.68 9.43 6.54
N ASP A 13 -15.50 8.50 6.08
CA ASP A 13 -16.80 8.77 5.49
C ASP A 13 -17.68 7.50 5.62
N PRO A 14 -18.81 7.56 6.34
CA PRO A 14 -19.69 6.41 6.54
C PRO A 14 -20.41 5.96 5.27
N GLY A 15 -20.44 6.77 4.22
CA GLY A 15 -20.99 6.42 2.91
C GLY A 15 -20.06 5.57 2.05
N LEU A 16 -18.77 5.46 2.40
CA LEU A 16 -17.83 4.59 1.67
C LEU A 16 -18.24 3.13 1.81
N ARG A 17 -18.22 2.41 0.68
CA ARG A 17 -18.65 1.01 0.60
C ARG A 17 -17.45 0.10 0.45
N ILE A 18 -17.49 -1.04 1.12
CA ILE A 18 -16.35 -1.97 1.17
C ILE A 18 -16.74 -3.27 0.48
N ASN A 19 -15.91 -3.72 -0.46
CA ASN A 19 -15.96 -5.05 -1.01
C ASN A 19 -14.68 -5.79 -0.59
N CYS A 20 -14.81 -6.70 0.36
CA CYS A 20 -13.71 -7.47 0.93
C CYS A 20 -13.89 -8.94 0.58
N PHE A 21 -12.98 -9.48 -0.23
CA PHE A 21 -12.92 -10.89 -0.60
C PHE A 21 -11.45 -11.32 -0.67
N GLY A 22 -11.17 -12.63 -0.69
CA GLY A 22 -9.79 -13.09 -0.82
C GLY A 22 -9.61 -14.56 -0.48
N HIS A 23 -8.36 -14.93 -0.25
CA HIS A 23 -7.89 -16.28 -0.04
C HIS A 23 -7.67 -16.50 1.46
N ILE A 24 -8.69 -17.01 2.16
CA ILE A 24 -8.59 -17.18 3.61
C ILE A 24 -7.52 -18.21 4.03
N GLY A 25 -7.17 -19.15 3.13
CA GLY A 25 -6.19 -20.20 3.40
C GLY A 25 -4.76 -19.70 3.59
N ASP A 26 -4.41 -18.55 3.01
CA ASP A 26 -3.09 -17.91 3.14
C ASP A 26 -3.16 -16.54 3.83
N GLY A 27 -4.36 -16.09 4.20
CA GLY A 27 -4.58 -14.82 4.88
C GLY A 27 -4.58 -13.59 3.98
N ASN A 28 -4.64 -13.76 2.65
CA ASN A 28 -4.67 -12.64 1.70
C ASN A 28 -6.10 -12.10 1.47
N LEU A 29 -6.28 -10.78 1.61
CA LEU A 29 -7.56 -10.09 1.39
C LEU A 29 -7.41 -8.97 0.36
N HIS A 30 -8.28 -8.97 -0.64
CA HIS A 30 -8.56 -7.83 -1.51
C HIS A 30 -9.58 -6.92 -0.83
N TYR A 31 -9.07 -5.86 -0.18
CA TYR A 31 -9.89 -4.89 0.55
C TYR A 31 -10.17 -3.64 -0.30
N ASN A 32 -11.25 -3.68 -1.09
CA ASN A 32 -11.58 -2.60 -2.02
C ASN A 32 -12.58 -1.61 -1.40
N VAL A 33 -12.29 -0.32 -1.49
CA VAL A 33 -13.17 0.76 -1.02
C VAL A 33 -13.72 1.54 -2.21
N PHE A 34 -15.05 1.65 -2.25
CA PHE A 34 -15.82 2.29 -3.31
C PHE A 34 -16.50 3.57 -2.79
N PRO A 35 -16.75 4.54 -3.68
CA PRO A 35 -17.59 5.69 -3.37
C PRO A 35 -18.98 5.27 -2.87
N PRO A 36 -19.67 6.17 -2.15
CA PRO A 36 -21.10 6.03 -1.90
C PRO A 36 -21.87 5.77 -3.20
N GLU A 37 -23.03 5.13 -3.07
CA GLU A 37 -23.88 4.85 -4.22
C GLU A 37 -24.27 6.15 -4.96
N GLY A 38 -24.21 6.12 -6.29
CA GLY A 38 -24.47 7.30 -7.13
C GLY A 38 -23.36 8.36 -7.15
N VAL A 39 -22.31 8.23 -6.33
CA VAL A 39 -21.20 9.20 -6.29
C VAL A 39 -20.10 8.80 -7.27
N ALA A 40 -19.68 9.76 -8.11
CA ALA A 40 -18.59 9.56 -9.05
C ALA A 40 -17.26 9.33 -8.32
N ARG A 41 -16.43 8.43 -8.83
CA ARG A 41 -15.12 8.09 -8.23
C ARG A 41 -14.25 9.32 -7.96
N ALA A 42 -14.16 10.24 -8.93
CA ALA A 42 -13.31 11.42 -8.82
C ALA A 42 -13.66 12.30 -7.61
N ALA A 43 -14.92 12.32 -7.17
CA ALA A 43 -15.36 13.09 -6.00
C ALA A 43 -14.75 12.57 -4.68
N CYS A 44 -14.28 11.31 -4.66
CA CYS A 44 -13.66 10.69 -3.49
C CYS A 44 -12.12 10.66 -3.54
N ASP A 45 -11.49 11.23 -4.58
CA ASP A 45 -10.04 11.09 -4.75
C ASP A 45 -9.24 11.77 -3.63
N ALA A 46 -9.77 12.85 -3.04
CA ALA A 46 -9.19 13.50 -1.87
C ALA A 46 -9.19 12.62 -0.60
N LEU A 47 -10.13 11.66 -0.51
CA LEU A 47 -10.22 10.71 0.62
C LEU A 47 -9.24 9.54 0.46
N ARG A 48 -8.84 9.22 -0.77
CA ARG A 48 -8.02 8.05 -1.08
C ARG A 48 -6.74 7.95 -0.22
N PRO A 49 -5.92 9.01 -0.03
CA PRO A 49 -4.72 8.91 0.79
C PRO A 49 -5.02 8.57 2.25
N GLN A 50 -6.12 9.08 2.81
CA GLN A 50 -6.54 8.81 4.18
C GLN A 50 -7.03 7.37 4.34
N VAL A 51 -7.84 6.89 3.38
CA VAL A 51 -8.31 5.49 3.34
C VAL A 51 -7.13 4.52 3.23
N VAL A 52 -6.18 4.79 2.34
CA VAL A 52 -4.98 3.96 2.19
C VAL A 52 -4.17 3.96 3.48
N ARG A 53 -3.94 5.14 4.08
CA ARG A 53 -3.18 5.27 5.34
C ARG A 53 -3.82 4.45 6.46
N VAL A 54 -5.11 4.65 6.74
CA VAL A 54 -5.76 4.00 7.87
C VAL A 54 -5.81 2.48 7.73
N VAL A 55 -5.99 1.96 6.51
CA VAL A 55 -5.98 0.53 6.26
C VAL A 55 -4.56 -0.03 6.38
N HIS A 56 -3.56 0.63 5.78
CA HIS A 56 -2.17 0.17 5.84
C HIS A 56 -1.59 0.22 7.26
N ASP A 57 -1.87 1.27 8.04
CA ASP A 57 -1.45 1.38 9.44
C ASP A 57 -2.06 0.24 10.28
N LEU A 58 -3.31 -0.12 10.02
CA LEU A 58 -3.95 -1.25 10.69
C LEU A 58 -3.31 -2.59 10.27
N VAL A 59 -3.02 -2.79 8.99
CA VAL A 59 -2.31 -3.99 8.50
C VAL A 59 -0.96 -4.14 9.21
N ASP A 60 -0.18 -3.06 9.28
CA ASP A 60 1.15 -3.03 9.93
C ASP A 60 1.04 -3.31 11.43
N SER A 61 0.08 -2.71 12.13
CA SER A 61 -0.15 -2.95 13.56
C SER A 61 -0.48 -4.40 13.91
N LEU A 62 -0.96 -5.17 12.93
CA LEU A 62 -1.28 -6.60 13.06
C LEU A 62 -0.16 -7.50 12.55
N GLY A 63 1.00 -6.95 12.16
CA GLY A 63 2.12 -7.69 11.58
C GLY A 63 1.85 -8.22 10.17
N GLY A 64 0.89 -7.62 9.45
CA GLY A 64 0.53 -8.02 8.08
C GLY A 64 1.40 -7.36 7.00
N SER A 65 1.13 -7.68 5.74
CA SER A 65 1.78 -7.06 4.58
C SER A 65 0.83 -6.17 3.80
N VAL A 66 1.25 -4.93 3.52
CA VAL A 66 0.51 -3.97 2.65
C VAL A 66 0.54 -4.37 1.16
N SER A 67 1.30 -5.39 0.82
CA SER A 67 1.28 -6.01 -0.51
C SER A 67 1.53 -7.51 -0.42
N ALA A 68 0.45 -8.30 -0.44
CA ALA A 68 0.52 -9.75 -0.43
C ALA A 68 1.01 -10.31 -1.78
N GLU A 69 0.41 -9.89 -2.90
CA GLU A 69 0.66 -10.50 -4.22
C GLU A 69 1.16 -9.52 -5.30
N HIS A 70 0.60 -8.32 -5.37
CA HIS A 70 0.85 -7.40 -6.50
C HIS A 70 2.22 -6.71 -6.47
N GLY A 71 3.06 -7.03 -5.48
CA GLY A 71 4.39 -6.43 -5.32
C GLY A 71 4.34 -4.93 -4.98
N ILE A 72 5.48 -4.27 -5.11
CA ILE A 72 5.64 -2.84 -4.76
C ILE A 72 5.44 -1.93 -5.97
N GLY A 73 6.06 -2.29 -7.11
CA GLY A 73 6.05 -1.47 -8.32
C GLY A 73 6.51 -0.03 -8.03
N ARG A 74 5.95 0.95 -8.74
CA ARG A 74 6.15 2.39 -8.43
C ARG A 74 5.17 2.90 -7.38
N LEU A 75 3.97 2.35 -7.38
CA LEU A 75 2.84 2.86 -6.59
C LEU A 75 3.09 2.76 -5.09
N LYS A 76 3.71 1.66 -4.62
CA LYS A 76 3.86 1.36 -3.20
C LYS A 76 5.27 1.59 -2.68
N THR A 77 6.14 2.29 -3.41
CA THR A 77 7.51 2.58 -2.93
C THR A 77 7.48 3.37 -1.62
N GLY A 78 6.58 4.34 -1.50
CA GLY A 78 6.36 5.10 -0.26
C GLY A 78 5.74 4.28 0.88
N ASP A 79 5.00 3.21 0.57
CA ASP A 79 4.52 2.27 1.58
C ASP A 79 5.64 1.34 2.03
N LEU A 80 6.44 0.80 1.10
CA LEU A 80 7.61 -0.01 1.42
C LEU A 80 8.60 0.76 2.31
N ALA A 81 8.84 2.03 2.02
CA ALA A 81 9.71 2.87 2.85
C ALA A 81 9.14 3.13 4.26
N ARG A 82 7.82 3.12 4.42
CA ARG A 82 7.15 3.40 5.70
C ARG A 82 7.05 2.16 6.58
N TYR A 83 6.60 1.04 6.02
CA TYR A 83 6.28 -0.18 6.78
C TYR A 83 7.34 -1.27 6.64
N GLY A 84 8.33 -1.08 5.75
CA GLY A 84 9.40 -2.04 5.55
C GLY A 84 10.45 -1.98 6.65
N ASP A 85 10.98 -3.15 7.02
CA ASP A 85 12.12 -3.25 7.92
C ASP A 85 13.32 -2.43 7.39
N PRO A 86 13.91 -1.50 8.18
CA PRO A 86 15.00 -0.66 7.72
C PRO A 86 16.25 -1.42 7.25
N ALA A 87 16.56 -2.58 7.84
CA ALA A 87 17.68 -3.40 7.40
C ALA A 87 17.40 -4.07 6.05
N LYS A 88 16.17 -4.56 5.84
CA LYS A 88 15.70 -5.07 4.54
C LYS A 88 15.80 -3.99 3.47
N LEU A 89 15.36 -2.76 3.76
CA LEU A 89 15.43 -1.64 2.81
C LEU A 89 16.87 -1.31 2.41
N ARG A 90 17.80 -1.25 3.38
CA ARG A 90 19.22 -1.06 3.11
C ARG A 90 19.80 -2.18 2.25
N MET A 91 19.45 -3.43 2.54
CA MET A 91 19.88 -4.59 1.74
C MET A 91 19.35 -4.50 0.29
N MET A 92 18.08 -4.18 0.10
CA MET A 92 17.49 -4.03 -1.23
C MET A 92 18.18 -2.92 -2.04
N ALA A 93 18.49 -1.78 -1.41
CA ALA A 93 19.22 -0.69 -2.05
C ALA A 93 20.65 -1.10 -2.43
N ALA A 94 21.36 -1.80 -1.55
CA ALA A 94 22.71 -2.30 -1.82
C ALA A 94 22.74 -3.29 -3.01
N ILE A 95 21.79 -4.23 -3.05
CA ILE A 95 21.63 -5.17 -4.17
C ILE A 95 21.33 -4.41 -5.46
N LYS A 96 20.42 -3.43 -5.43
CA LYS A 96 20.07 -2.63 -6.60
C LYS A 96 21.29 -1.87 -7.14
N ALA A 97 22.08 -1.24 -6.27
CA ALA A 97 23.28 -0.50 -6.67
C ALA A 97 24.37 -1.40 -7.26
N ALA A 98 24.53 -2.62 -6.72
CA ALA A 98 25.50 -3.58 -7.22
C ALA A 98 25.13 -4.13 -8.62
N LEU A 99 23.84 -4.37 -8.86
CA LEU A 99 23.36 -4.96 -10.11
C LEU A 99 23.04 -3.94 -11.21
N ASP A 100 22.70 -2.71 -10.83
CA ASP A 100 22.34 -1.63 -11.75
C ASP A 100 22.99 -0.30 -11.32
N PRO A 101 24.33 -0.20 -11.41
CA PRO A 101 25.06 0.99 -10.97
C PRO A 101 24.73 2.26 -11.76
N LEU A 102 24.20 2.10 -12.99
CA LEU A 102 23.76 3.23 -13.83
C LEU A 102 22.28 3.61 -13.60
N GLY A 103 21.54 2.83 -12.80
CA GLY A 103 20.14 3.09 -12.48
C GLY A 103 19.18 3.02 -13.68
N ILE A 104 19.51 2.25 -14.73
CA ILE A 104 18.73 2.19 -15.97
C ILE A 104 17.64 1.10 -15.94
N LEU A 105 17.73 0.14 -15.03
CA LEU A 105 16.76 -0.94 -14.90
C LEU A 105 15.55 -0.49 -14.08
N ASN A 106 14.56 0.09 -14.76
CA ASN A 106 13.25 0.45 -14.21
C ASN A 106 13.33 1.41 -13.00
N PRO A 107 13.90 2.62 -13.16
CA PRO A 107 14.14 3.55 -12.05
C PRO A 107 12.85 3.93 -11.32
N GLY A 108 12.95 4.01 -9.99
CA GLY A 108 11.86 4.37 -9.08
C GLY A 108 10.80 3.28 -8.86
N ALA A 109 11.03 2.06 -9.35
CA ALA A 109 10.19 0.90 -9.04
C ALA A 109 10.85 0.03 -7.96
N VAL A 110 10.06 -0.45 -7.00
CA VAL A 110 10.44 -1.27 -5.85
C VAL A 110 11.34 -0.53 -4.86
N VAL A 111 12.54 -0.15 -5.28
CA VAL A 111 13.46 0.68 -4.51
C VAL A 111 13.29 2.14 -4.96
N ALA A 112 13.29 3.07 -4.02
CA ALA A 112 13.23 4.50 -4.35
C ALA A 112 14.37 4.87 -5.31
N ALA A 113 14.11 5.82 -6.21
CA ALA A 113 15.17 6.33 -7.08
C ALA A 113 16.28 6.96 -6.24
N PRO A 114 17.57 6.78 -6.60
CA PRO A 114 18.64 7.52 -5.94
C PRO A 114 18.36 9.03 -6.07
N GLU A 115 18.60 9.78 -5.00
CA GLU A 115 18.60 11.24 -5.08
C GLU A 115 19.63 11.64 -6.13
N ARG A 116 19.18 12.38 -7.16
CA ARG A 116 20.10 12.96 -8.13
C ARG A 116 20.79 14.13 -7.44
N ALA A 117 22.10 13.99 -7.24
CA ALA A 117 22.98 15.10 -6.86
C ALA A 117 22.97 16.19 -7.94
#